data_AF-A0A6J6YUM6-F1
#
_entry.id   AF-A0A6J6YUM6-F1
#
_cell.length_a   1.000
_cell.length_b   1.000
_cell.length_c   1.000
_cell.angle_alpha   90.00
_cell.angle_beta   90.00
_cell.angle_gamma   90.00
#
_symmetry.space_group_name_H-M   'P 1'
#
loop_
_entity.id
_entity.type
_entity.pdbx_description
1 polymer ?
#
loop_
_entity_poly.entity_id
_entity_poly.type
_entity_poly.pdbx_seq_one_letter_code
_entity_poly.pdbx_strand_id
1 'polypeptide(L)'
;MTGRIFPATEALADGLVHELVPADQVLTRALEVAREIATNTSAVSVALTRQMMWRQLGSPHPISANRLESKALLALGGMADAKEGVAAFKEKRQANFPLTTHDLPAFVPWWDDEPFE
;
A
#
# COMPACT_ATOMS: atom_id res chain seq x y z
N MET A 1 -18.34 -5.76 -27.15
CA MET A 1 -17.51 -4.68 -26.56
C MET A 1 -17.33 -3.58 -27.61
N THR A 2 -17.41 -2.30 -27.25
CA THR A 2 -17.52 -1.19 -28.22
C THR A 2 -16.19 -0.51 -28.57
N GLY A 3 -15.15 -0.61 -27.74
CA GLY A 3 -13.84 0.03 -28.00
C GLY A 3 -13.88 1.57 -28.09
N ARG A 4 -14.92 2.21 -27.55
CA ARG A 4 -15.15 3.65 -27.66
C ARG A 4 -14.10 4.45 -26.87
N ILE A 5 -13.66 5.57 -27.43
CA ILE A 5 -12.88 6.60 -26.73
C ILE A 5 -13.83 7.49 -25.90
N PHE A 6 -13.46 7.77 -24.66
CA PHE A 6 -14.28 8.55 -23.73
C PHE A 6 -13.45 9.60 -22.98
N PRO A 7 -14.08 10.68 -22.48
CA PRO A 7 -13.36 11.77 -21.81
C PRO A 7 -12.91 11.38 -20.40
N ALA A 8 -11.91 12.10 -19.88
CA ALA A 8 -11.38 11.88 -18.52
C ALA A 8 -12.43 12.09 -17.41
N THR A 9 -13.46 12.91 -17.67
CA THR A 9 -14.59 13.10 -16.74
C THR A 9 -15.44 11.83 -16.59
N GLU A 10 -15.65 11.08 -17.67
CA GLU A 10 -16.29 9.76 -17.62
C GLU A 10 -15.39 8.76 -16.86
N ALA A 11 -14.07 8.78 -17.12
CA ALA A 11 -13.11 7.95 -16.39
C ALA A 11 -13.12 8.20 -14.87
N LEU A 12 -13.24 9.45 -14.43
CA LEU A 12 -13.35 9.81 -13.01
C LEU A 12 -14.68 9.34 -12.41
N ALA A 13 -15.78 9.60 -13.10
CA ALA A 13 -17.12 9.21 -12.64
C ALA A 13 -17.26 7.69 -12.47
N ASP A 14 -16.62 6.92 -13.34
CA ASP A 14 -16.65 5.45 -13.32
C ASP A 14 -15.53 4.82 -12.46
N GLY A 15 -14.69 5.64 -11.81
CA GLY A 15 -13.68 5.19 -10.85
C GLY A 15 -12.38 4.63 -11.45
N LEU A 16 -12.13 4.85 -12.75
CA LEU A 16 -10.88 4.45 -13.41
C LEU A 16 -9.69 5.32 -12.97
N VAL A 17 -9.94 6.60 -12.67
CA VAL A 17 -8.94 7.55 -12.17
C VAL A 17 -9.42 8.17 -10.87
N HIS A 18 -8.50 8.59 -10.00
CA HIS A 18 -8.84 9.14 -8.68
C HIS A 18 -9.03 10.66 -8.66
N GLU A 19 -8.42 11.39 -9.60
CA GLU A 19 -8.39 12.85 -9.61
C GLU A 19 -8.20 13.37 -11.05
N LEU A 20 -8.73 14.57 -11.34
CA LEU A 20 -8.46 15.32 -12.55
C LEU A 20 -7.77 16.63 -12.21
N VAL A 21 -6.65 16.90 -12.89
CA VAL A 21 -5.86 18.12 -12.75
C VAL A 21 -5.50 18.69 -14.13
N PRO A 22 -5.08 19.97 -14.24
CA PRO A 22 -4.52 20.51 -15.47
C PRO A 22 -3.37 19.64 -16.01
N ALA A 23 -3.27 19.52 -17.33
CA ALA A 23 -2.35 18.58 -17.98
C ALA A 23 -0.87 18.81 -17.59
N ASP A 24 -0.47 20.06 -17.38
CA ASP A 24 0.86 20.48 -16.95
C ASP A 24 1.15 20.19 -15.46
N GLN A 25 0.13 19.84 -14.68
CA GLN A 25 0.24 19.56 -13.24
C GLN A 25 0.20 18.07 -12.89
N VAL A 26 -0.10 17.18 -13.85
CA VAL A 26 -0.26 15.73 -13.62
C VAL A 26 0.94 15.12 -12.89
N LEU A 27 2.16 15.36 -13.39
CA LEU A 27 3.37 14.81 -12.78
C LEU A 27 3.62 15.39 -11.39
N THR A 28 3.45 16.71 -11.24
CA THR A 28 3.63 17.40 -9.95
C THR A 28 2.70 16.80 -8.91
N ARG A 29 1.41 16.67 -9.23
CA ARG A 29 0.40 16.09 -8.33
C ARG A 29 0.71 14.62 -7.98
N ALA A 30 1.10 13.81 -8.97
CA ALA A 30 1.47 12.42 -8.73
C ALA A 30 2.67 12.30 -7.76
N LEU A 31 3.68 13.17 -7.90
CA LEU A 31 4.84 13.19 -7.03
C LEU A 31 4.52 13.70 -5.62
N GLU A 32 3.57 14.62 -5.46
CA GLU A 32 3.09 15.04 -4.15
C GLU A 32 2.49 13.88 -3.37
N VAL A 33 1.59 13.10 -4.00
CA VAL A 33 0.99 11.90 -3.38
C VAL A 33 2.07 10.87 -3.06
N ALA A 34 3.01 10.63 -3.99
CA ALA A 34 4.11 9.69 -3.76
C ALA A 34 5.00 10.13 -2.58
N ARG A 35 5.30 11.43 -2.47
CA ARG A 35 6.06 11.98 -1.34
C ARG A 35 5.29 11.85 -0.04
N GLU A 36 4.00 12.15 -0.02
CA GLU A 36 3.16 12.01 1.16
C GLU A 36 3.22 10.60 1.72
N ILE A 37 3.12 9.58 0.87
CA ILE A 37 3.27 8.18 1.27
C ILE A 37 4.69 7.94 1.80
N ALA A 38 5.71 8.30 1.03
CA ALA A 38 7.11 8.03 1.37
C ALA A 38 7.57 8.69 2.68
N THR A 39 7.05 9.88 3.03
CA THR A 39 7.48 10.63 4.21
C THR A 39 6.69 10.33 5.47
N ASN A 40 5.50 9.75 5.36
CA ASN A 40 4.58 9.60 6.50
C ASN A 40 4.28 8.15 6.87
N THR A 41 4.80 7.17 6.13
CA THR A 41 4.45 5.76 6.31
C THR A 41 5.68 4.86 6.41
N SER A 42 5.52 3.75 7.12
CA SER A 42 6.52 2.67 7.14
C SER A 42 6.57 1.97 5.78
N ALA A 43 7.77 1.84 5.21
CA ALA A 43 7.96 1.16 3.93
C ALA A 43 7.51 -0.32 4.00
N VAL A 44 7.77 -0.99 5.13
CA VAL A 44 7.35 -2.38 5.38
C VAL A 44 5.83 -2.48 5.44
N SER A 45 5.16 -1.59 6.17
CA SER A 45 3.70 -1.57 6.26
C SER A 45 3.04 -1.32 4.91
N VAL A 46 3.52 -0.34 4.13
CA VAL A 46 2.98 -0.06 2.79
C VAL A 46 3.16 -1.26 1.85
N ALA A 47 4.35 -1.87 1.84
CA ALA A 47 4.62 -3.04 1.02
C ALA A 47 3.69 -4.20 1.38
N LEU A 48 3.55 -4.51 2.66
CA LEU A 48 2.73 -5.62 3.12
C LEU A 48 1.24 -5.38 2.86
N THR A 49 0.73 -4.19 3.17
CA THR A 49 -0.67 -3.79 2.89
C THR A 49 -0.99 -3.87 1.41
N ARG A 50 -0.09 -3.37 0.54
CA ARG A 50 -0.27 -3.49 -0.92
C ARG A 50 -0.38 -4.94 -1.37
N GLN A 51 0.49 -5.82 -0.86
CA GLN A 51 0.47 -7.23 -1.23
C GLN A 51 -0.80 -7.94 -0.74
N MET A 52 -1.23 -7.66 0.50
CA MET A 52 -2.48 -8.21 1.03
C MET A 52 -3.70 -7.74 0.23
N MET A 53 -3.80 -6.44 -0.10
CA MET A 53 -4.91 -5.91 -0.90
C MET A 53 -5.04 -6.62 -2.24
N TRP A 54 -3.93 -6.76 -2.99
CA TRP A 54 -3.96 -7.39 -4.31
C TRP A 54 -4.20 -8.89 -4.26
N ARG A 55 -3.51 -9.61 -3.35
CA ARG A 55 -3.56 -11.07 -3.33
C ARG A 55 -4.79 -11.63 -2.62
N GLN A 56 -5.38 -10.87 -1.70
CA GLN A 56 -6.60 -11.30 -1.02
C GLN A 56 -7.88 -10.85 -1.72
N LEU A 57 -7.80 -10.01 -2.78
CA LEU A 57 -8.98 -9.59 -3.55
C LEU A 57 -9.73 -10.79 -4.14
N GLY A 58 -9.01 -11.83 -4.55
CA GLY A 58 -9.57 -13.10 -5.05
C GLY A 58 -9.76 -14.18 -3.99
N SER A 59 -9.60 -13.87 -2.69
CA SER A 59 -9.68 -14.86 -1.63
C SER A 59 -11.09 -15.48 -1.56
N PRO A 60 -11.23 -16.81 -1.47
CA PRO A 60 -12.52 -17.48 -1.46
C PRO A 60 -13.34 -17.17 -0.19
N HIS A 61 -12.68 -16.75 0.89
CA HIS A 61 -13.32 -16.42 2.15
C HIS A 61 -12.54 -15.36 2.92
N PRO A 62 -13.20 -14.42 3.63
CA PRO A 62 -12.53 -13.36 4.40
C PRO A 62 -11.64 -13.90 5.53
N ILE A 63 -11.93 -15.10 6.05
CA ILE A 63 -11.11 -15.71 7.12
C ILE A 63 -9.65 -15.92 6.70
N SER A 64 -9.38 -16.17 5.42
CA SER A 64 -8.02 -16.34 4.92
C SER A 64 -7.24 -15.02 4.99
N ALA A 65 -7.89 -13.91 4.62
CA ALA A 65 -7.33 -12.57 4.76
C ALA A 65 -7.12 -12.20 6.24
N ASN A 66 -8.10 -12.47 7.10
CA ASN A 66 -7.99 -12.18 8.54
C ASN A 66 -6.86 -12.97 9.22
N ARG A 67 -6.66 -14.25 8.87
CA ARG A 67 -5.55 -15.06 9.41
C ARG A 67 -4.19 -14.50 8.98
N LEU A 68 -4.06 -14.11 7.71
CA LEU A 68 -2.85 -13.49 7.19
C LEU A 68 -2.57 -12.14 7.87
N GLU A 69 -3.59 -11.29 7.98
CA GLU A 69 -3.50 -9.99 8.66
C GLU A 69 -3.11 -10.15 10.13
N SER A 70 -3.71 -11.12 10.85
CA SER A 70 -3.36 -11.41 12.24
C SER A 70 -1.87 -11.79 12.40
N LYS A 71 -1.35 -12.61 11.48
CA LYS A 71 0.08 -12.98 11.44
C LYS A 71 0.97 -11.77 11.13
N ALA A 72 0.55 -10.92 10.19
CA ALA A 72 1.24 -9.70 9.83
C ALA A 72 1.32 -8.71 10.99
N LEU A 73 0.19 -8.40 11.64
CA LEU A 73 0.14 -7.50 12.79
C LEU A 73 1.01 -7.98 13.95
N LEU A 74 0.98 -9.28 14.24
CA LEU A 74 1.84 -9.86 15.27
C LEU A 74 3.33 -9.69 14.96
N ALA A 75 3.73 -9.95 13.70
CA ALA A 75 5.12 -9.78 13.27
C ALA A 75 5.56 -8.31 13.32
N LEU A 76 4.76 -7.40 12.74
CA LEU A 76 5.09 -5.98 12.65
C LEU A 76 5.10 -5.29 14.02
N GLY A 77 4.23 -5.70 14.94
CA GLY A 77 4.11 -5.08 16.27
C GLY A 77 5.40 -5.15 17.11
N GLY A 78 6.27 -6.14 16.85
CA GLY A 78 7.57 -6.27 17.53
C GLY A 78 8.72 -5.50 16.87
N MET A 79 8.52 -4.95 15.67
CA MET A 79 9.57 -4.37 14.85
C MET A 79 9.88 -2.91 15.20
N ALA A 80 10.99 -2.39 14.67
CA ALA A 80 11.48 -1.04 14.97
C ALA A 80 10.46 0.06 14.60
N ASP A 81 9.78 -0.07 13.46
CA ASP A 81 8.78 0.92 13.01
C ASP A 81 7.59 1.05 13.96
N ALA A 82 7.14 -0.05 14.58
CA ALA A 82 6.05 -0.01 15.55
C ALA A 82 6.45 0.79 16.81
N LYS A 83 7.68 0.59 17.30
CA LYS A 83 8.22 1.34 18.44
C LYS A 83 8.39 2.82 18.09
N GLU A 84 8.93 3.12 16.91
CA GLU A 84 9.12 4.48 16.42
C GLU A 84 7.80 5.22 16.23
N GLY A 85 6.79 4.60 15.64
CA GLY A 85 5.47 5.21 15.48
C GLY A 85 4.84 5.61 16.82
N VAL A 86 4.94 4.73 17.83
CA VAL A 86 4.48 5.03 19.19
C VAL A 86 5.29 6.15 19.84
N ALA A 87 6.62 6.15 19.67
CA ALA A 87 7.50 7.18 20.23
C ALA A 87 7.24 8.55 19.60
N ALA A 88 7.24 8.63 18.27
CA ALA A 88 6.99 9.86 17.53
C ALA A 88 5.63 10.49 17.88
N PHE A 89 4.59 9.66 18.03
CA PHE A 89 3.28 10.11 18.48
C PHE A 89 3.32 10.73 19.88
N LYS A 90 3.96 10.05 20.86
CA LYS A 90 4.09 10.55 22.23
C LYS A 90 4.91 11.86 22.30
N GLU A 91 5.93 11.95 21.48
CA GLU A 91 6.85 13.10 21.39
C GLU A 91 6.32 14.24 20.51
N LYS A 92 5.16 14.05 19.85
CA LYS A 92 4.54 15.01 18.92
C LYS A 92 5.48 15.46 17.81
N ARG A 93 6.24 14.52 17.26
CA ARG A 93 7.16 14.73 16.13
C ARG A 93 6.76 13.85 14.94
N GLN A 94 7.33 14.14 13.77
CA GLN A 94 7.24 13.24 12.64
C GLN A 94 8.01 11.94 12.94
N ALA A 95 7.44 10.81 12.51
CA ALA A 95 8.09 9.51 12.61
C ALA A 95 9.19 9.38 11.56
N ASN A 96 10.32 8.80 11.95
CA ASN A 96 11.41 8.41 11.07
C ASN A 96 11.56 6.89 11.09
N PHE A 97 10.77 6.20 10.27
CA PHE A 97 10.72 4.74 10.19
C PHE A 97 12.05 4.17 9.66
N PRO A 98 12.83 3.45 10.48
CA PRO A 98 14.17 2.98 10.07
C PRO A 98 14.15 1.78 9.13
N LEU A 99 13.03 1.06 9.01
CA LEU A 99 12.98 -0.17 8.23
C LEU A 99 12.73 0.10 6.75
N THR A 100 13.29 -0.78 5.92
CA THR A 100 13.17 -0.76 4.46
C THR A 100 12.41 -1.99 3.96
N THR A 101 12.14 -2.06 2.65
CA THR A 101 11.51 -3.25 2.05
C THR A 101 12.35 -4.53 2.14
N HIS A 102 13.63 -4.45 2.54
CA HIS A 102 14.47 -5.63 2.81
C HIS A 102 14.18 -6.25 4.19
N ASP A 103 13.48 -5.52 5.06
CA ASP A 103 13.16 -5.94 6.43
C ASP A 103 11.77 -6.58 6.52
N LEU A 104 11.19 -7.02 5.40
CA LEU A 104 9.91 -7.71 5.38
C LEU A 104 9.95 -8.97 6.28
N PRO A 105 8.84 -9.30 6.97
CA PRO A 105 8.79 -10.52 7.79
C PRO A 105 9.11 -11.77 6.96
N ALA A 106 9.77 -12.75 7.58
CA ALA A 106 10.25 -13.96 6.90
C ALA A 106 9.16 -14.83 6.24
N PHE A 107 7.88 -14.60 6.55
CA PHE A 107 6.78 -15.28 5.86
C PHE A 107 6.41 -14.65 4.52
N VAL A 108 7.07 -13.55 4.11
CA VAL A 108 6.88 -12.88 2.83
C VAL A 108 7.99 -13.33 1.87
N PRO A 109 7.65 -13.83 0.66
CA PRO A 109 6.31 -14.03 0.13
C PRO A 109 5.58 -15.22 0.79
N TRP A 110 4.27 -15.07 1.06
CA TRP A 110 3.40 -16.19 1.48
C TRP A 110 2.65 -16.81 0.30
N TRP A 111 2.97 -16.34 -0.90
CA TRP A 111 2.41 -16.77 -2.17
C TRP A 111 3.50 -17.46 -2.96
N ASP A 112 3.08 -18.38 -3.82
CA ASP A 112 3.93 -18.97 -4.83
C ASP A 112 3.77 -18.17 -6.13
N ASP A 113 4.86 -18.02 -6.88
CA ASP A 113 4.78 -17.50 -8.24
C ASP A 113 4.27 -18.63 -9.14
N GLU A 114 3.06 -18.49 -9.67
CA GLU A 114 2.54 -19.46 -10.65
C GLU A 114 3.35 -19.33 -11.96
N PRO A 115 3.99 -20.42 -12.43
CA PRO A 115 4.68 -20.38 -13.71
C PRO A 115 3.67 -20.15 -14.83
N PHE A 116 4.04 -19.32 -15.79
CA PHE A 116 3.31 -19.19 -17.04
C PHE A 116 3.67 -20.38 -17.92
N GLU A 117 2.81 -21.41 -17.92
CA GLU A 117 2.90 -22.55 -18.87
C GLU A 117 2.33 -22.19 -20.25
#